data_AF-A0A451CI73-F1
#
_entry.id   AF-A0A451CI73-F1
#
_cell.length_a   1.000
_cell.length_b   1.000
_cell.length_c   1.000
_cell.angle_alpha   90.00
_cell.angle_beta   90.00
_cell.angle_gamma   90.00
#
_symmetry.space_group_name_H-M   'P 1'
#
loop_
_entity.id
_entity.type
_entity.pdbx_description
1 polymer ?
#
loop_
_entity_poly.entity_id
_entity_poly.type
_entity_poly.pdbx_seq_one_letter_code
_entity_poly.pdbx_strand_id
1 'polypeptide(L)' 'MHAIEFQAMIQDGVIEVPPYYHAQLSKHAKVIVLMDEEPHRTGMLVRLLEHPVTRADFTPLSREAIYER' A
#
# COMPACT_ATOMS: atom_id res chain seq x y z
N MET A 1 -14.02 -20.02 19.34
CA MET A 1 -12.68 -19.76 18.76
C MET A 1 -12.57 -18.25 18.58
N HIS A 2 -11.46 -17.63 19.00
CA HIS A 2 -11.23 -16.18 18.91
C HIS A 2 -10.10 -15.93 17.91
N ALA A 3 -10.19 -14.87 17.12
CA ALA A 3 -9.16 -14.47 16.16
C ALA A 3 -8.55 -13.15 16.61
N ILE A 4 -7.22 -13.05 16.53
CA ILE A 4 -6.47 -11.83 16.79
C ILE A 4 -5.93 -11.37 15.45
N GLU A 5 -6.30 -10.18 15.03
CA GLU A 5 -5.81 -9.54 13.81
C GLU A 5 -4.85 -8.41 14.18
N PHE A 6 -3.68 -8.43 13.57
CA PHE A 6 -2.66 -7.41 13.75
C PHE A 6 -1.76 -7.35 12.52
N GLN A 7 -1.12 -6.19 12.33
CA GLN A 7 -0.10 -6.00 11.33
C GLN A 7 1.27 -6.07 12.00
N ALA A 8 2.20 -6.78 11.37
CA ALA A 8 3.59 -6.91 11.83
C ALA A 8 4.52 -7.07 10.64
N MET A 9 5.78 -6.66 10.82
CA MET A 9 6.83 -6.96 9.87
C MET A 9 7.22 -8.43 9.99
N ILE A 10 7.36 -9.10 8.84
CA ILE A 10 7.92 -10.45 8.78
C ILE A 10 9.45 -10.30 8.73
N GLN A 11 10.15 -10.77 9.77
CA GLN A 11 11.62 -10.74 9.83
C GLN A 11 12.14 -12.18 9.81
N ASP A 12 12.91 -12.54 8.79
CA ASP A 12 13.47 -13.90 8.62
C ASP A 12 12.43 -15.03 8.73
N GLY A 13 11.21 -14.78 8.22
CA GLY A 13 10.09 -15.72 8.29
C GLY A 13 9.40 -15.80 9.65
N VAL A 14 9.75 -14.93 10.60
CA VAL A 14 9.15 -14.85 11.93
C VAL A 14 8.20 -13.65 12.00
N ILE A 15 6.99 -13.90 12.52
CA ILE A 15 6.01 -12.88 12.90
C ILE A 15 5.94 -12.87 14.43
N GLU A 16 6.30 -11.76 15.05
CA GLU A 16 6.17 -11.59 16.49
C GLU A 16 4.76 -11.13 16.85
N VAL A 17 4.10 -11.85 17.77
CA VAL A 17 2.81 -11.43 18.31
C VAL A 17 3.05 -10.27 19.28
N PRO A 18 2.36 -9.12 19.11
CA PRO A 18 2.55 -7.98 19.99
C PRO A 18 2.28 -8.30 21.48
N PRO A 19 3.04 -7.70 22.43
CA PRO A 19 2.97 -8.04 23.86
C PRO A 19 1.58 -7.95 24.48
N TYR A 20 0.76 -7.00 24.03
CA TYR A 20 -0.59 -6.78 24.56
C TYR A 20 -1.56 -7.94 24.27
N TYR A 21 -1.22 -8.83 23.32
CA TYR A 21 -1.98 -10.04 23.04
C TYR A 21 -1.47 -11.29 23.77
N HIS A 22 -0.34 -11.23 24.47
CA HIS A 22 0.30 -12.42 25.07
C HIS A 22 -0.61 -13.16 26.07
N ALA A 23 -1.41 -12.43 26.84
CA ALA A 23 -2.37 -13.01 27.78
C ALA A 23 -3.49 -13.84 27.11
N GLN A 24 -3.70 -13.64 25.80
CA GLN A 24 -4.73 -14.31 25.01
C GLN A 24 -4.15 -15.49 24.21
N LEU A 25 -2.83 -15.69 24.23
CA LEU A 25 -2.16 -16.74 23.46
C LEU A 25 -2.38 -18.12 24.08
N SER A 26 -2.74 -19.06 23.21
CA SER A 26 -2.74 -20.49 23.52
C SER A 26 -1.49 -21.15 22.93
N LYS A 27 -1.18 -22.38 23.38
CA LYS A 27 -0.01 -23.14 22.90
C LYS A 27 0.01 -23.37 21.37
N HIS A 28 -1.16 -23.42 20.75
CA HIS A 28 -1.33 -23.66 19.31
C HIS A 28 -2.34 -22.66 18.73
N ALA A 29 -2.06 -22.18 17.51
CA ALA A 29 -2.93 -21.29 16.76
C ALA A 29 -2.92 -21.65 15.27
N LYS A 30 -4.03 -21.39 14.57
CA LYS A 30 -4.09 -21.36 13.11
C LYS A 30 -3.63 -19.97 12.67
N VAL A 31 -2.63 -19.89 11.80
CA VAL A 31 -2.11 -18.63 11.26
C VAL A 31 -2.66 -18.41 9.86
N ILE A 32 -3.13 -17.19 9.57
CA ILE A 32 -3.49 -16.73 8.23
C ILE A 32 -2.62 -15.50 7.96
N VAL A 33 -1.81 -15.55 6.90
CA VAL A 33 -0.94 -14.43 6.50
C VAL A 33 -1.55 -13.80 5.26
N LEU A 34 -1.93 -12.54 5.38
CA LEU A 34 -2.34 -11.69 4.26
C LEU A 34 -1.16 -10.77 3.97
N MET A 35 -0.59 -10.88 2.78
CA MET A 35 0.49 -10.01 2.33
C MET A 35 -0.14 -8.83 1.59
N ASP A 36 0.36 -7.62 1.85
CA ASP A 36 0.05 -6.49 0.98
C ASP A 36 0.57 -6.83 -0.41
N GLU A 37 -0.28 -6.64 -1.42
CA GLU A 37 0.21 -6.59 -2.79
C GLU A 37 1.10 -5.35 -2.88
N GLU A 38 2.37 -5.55 -3.23
CA GLU A 38 3.21 -4.44 -3.67
C GLU A 38 2.37 -3.65 -4.68
N PRO A 39 2.10 -2.35 -4.46
CA PRO A 39 1.29 -1.59 -5.37
C PRO A 39 1.98 -1.67 -6.70
N HIS A 40 1.42 -2.49 -7.58
CA HIS A 40 1.92 -2.62 -8.93
C HIS A 40 1.82 -1.22 -9.49
N ARG A 41 2.97 -0.55 -9.60
CA ARG A 41 3.11 0.73 -10.30
C ARG A 41 2.95 0.41 -11.79
N THR A 42 1.75 0.01 -12.15
CA THR A 42 1.37 -0.43 -13.48
C THR A 42 0.18 0.40 -13.91
N GLY A 43 -0.01 0.48 -15.21
CA GLY A 43 -1.06 1.31 -15.82
C GLY A 43 -0.53 2.60 -16.41
N MET A 44 -1.41 3.23 -17.20
CA MET A 44 -1.05 4.34 -18.07
C MET A 44 -0.60 5.58 -17.30
N LEU A 45 -1.19 5.86 -16.13
CA LEU A 45 -0.81 7.01 -15.31
C LEU A 45 0.63 6.91 -14.81
N VAL A 46 1.04 5.75 -14.28
CA VAL A 46 2.43 5.53 -13.84
C VAL A 46 3.39 5.73 -15.00
N ARG A 47 3.08 5.14 -16.15
CA ARG A 47 3.90 5.28 -17.35
C ARG A 47 4.04 6.74 -17.81
N LEU A 48 2.97 7.53 -17.72
CA LEU A 48 2.99 8.95 -18.09
C LEU A 48 3.73 9.83 -17.07
N LEU A 49 3.76 9.43 -15.79
CA LEU A 49 4.56 10.12 -14.77
C LEU A 49 6.06 9.88 -14.98
N GLU A 50 6.45 8.66 -15.34
CA GLU A 50 7.84 8.31 -15.64
C GLU A 50 8.29 8.77 -17.04
N HIS A 51 7.36 8.78 -18.00
CA HIS A 51 7.58 9.17 -19.39
C HIS A 51 6.51 10.17 -19.85
N PRO A 52 6.63 11.44 -19.44
CA PRO A 52 5.67 12.47 -19.82
C PRO A 52 5.65 12.66 -21.34
N VAL A 53 4.45 12.87 -21.88
CA VAL A 53 4.28 13.19 -23.31
C VAL A 53 4.78 14.60 -23.54
N THR A 54 5.85 14.74 -24.30
CA THR A 54 6.40 16.03 -24.71
C THR A 54 5.77 16.47 -26.02
N ARG A 55 5.28 17.71 -26.05
CA ARG A 55 4.71 18.34 -27.25
C ARG A 55 5.22 19.76 -27.33
N ALA A 56 5.77 20.12 -28.49
CA ALA A 56 6.32 21.45 -28.73
C ALA A 56 5.24 22.55 -28.70
N ASP A 57 3.98 22.18 -28.97
CA ASP A 57 2.82 23.06 -29.05
C ASP A 57 1.94 23.04 -27.78
N PHE A 58 2.41 22.42 -26.69
CA PHE A 58 1.66 22.36 -25.45
C PHE A 58 2.00 23.53 -24.53
N THR A 59 0.99 24.33 -24.19
CA THR A 59 1.09 25.36 -23.15
C THR A 59 0.10 25.02 -22.03
N PRO A 60 0.56 24.78 -20.79
CA PRO A 60 -0.32 24.52 -19.66
C PRO A 60 -1.31 25.68 -19.45
N LEU A 61 -2.54 25.37 -19.07
CA LEU A 61 -3.48 26.39 -18.64
C LEU A 61 -2.98 27.09 -17.38
N SER A 62 -3.22 28.39 -17.28
CA SER A 62 -2.97 29.11 -16.03
C SER A 62 -3.96 28.65 -14.95
N ARG A 63 -3.62 28.92 -13.70
CA ARG A 63 -4.46 28.53 -12.56
C ARG A 63 -5.83 29.19 -12.63
N GLU A 64 -5.86 30.46 -13.02
CA GLU A 64 -7.06 31.28 -13.17
C GLU A 64 -7.99 30.67 -14.23
N ALA A 65 -7.42 30.27 -15.38
CA ALA A 65 -8.17 29.65 -16.49
C ALA A 65 -8.79 28.28 -16.15
N ILE A 66 -8.30 27.59 -15.11
CA ILE A 66 -8.87 26.32 -14.64
C ILE A 66 -10.12 26.57 -13.78
N TYR A 67 -10.12 27.64 -12.97
CA TYR A 67 -11.22 27.93 -12.03
C TYR A 67 -12.37 28.75 -12.65
N GLU A 68 -12.20 29.29 -13.86
CA GLU A 68 -13.24 30.00 -14.62
C GLU A 68 -14.10 29.08 -15.52
N ARG A 69 -13.94 27.75 -15.44
CA ARG A 69 -14.76 26.76 -16.16
C ARG A 69 -15.92 26.22 -15.34
#